data_AF-A0A7V5EM33-F1
#
_entry.id   AF-A0A7V5EM33-F1
#
_cell.length_a   1.000
_cell.length_b   1.000
_cell.length_c   1.000
_cell.angle_alpha   90.00
_cell.angle_beta   90.00
_cell.angle_gamma   90.00
#
_symmetry.space_group_name_H-M   'P 1'
#
loop_
_entity.id
_entity.type
_entity.pdbx_description
1 polymer ?
#
loop_
_entity_poly.entity_id
_entity_poly.type
_entity_poly.pdbx_seq_one_letter_code
_entity_poly.pdbx_strand_id
1 'polypeptide(L)'
;MQKILTILGVLMSTFSFAQVNYTANDTITPYDGYYRPGVNPGYYGGNWDNYSLTDLAAGNPAAGVKGAGVKAVRGGLPESFALVWNYDAWKPVYEYYRSAGLEDNTLFVGYAHPDHRDTMDYCPGDDVETEMFLNLYEPIWDNGENGTPVNDQNYYAKYIYLLAQKFGGDVRFWEVWNEPGFDLSGYKSWLPPGQAGNWWDNNPDPCDIIIRAPIFNYIRTMRITYEVVKSIHPNAYVVLSGVGNDSFLDA
;
A
#
# COMPACT_ATOMS: atom_id res chain seq x y z
N MET A 1 20.75 42.76 -35.14
CA MET A 1 21.08 42.19 -33.81
C MET A 1 20.44 43.08 -32.74
N GLN A 2 19.34 42.62 -32.13
CA GLN A 2 18.46 43.24 -31.12
C GLN A 2 17.02 43.23 -31.65
N LYS A 3 16.04 42.50 -31.11
CA LYS A 3 16.03 41.54 -30.00
C LYS A 3 14.99 40.48 -30.39
N ILE A 4 15.47 39.37 -30.93
CA ILE A 4 14.76 38.09 -30.95
C ILE A 4 14.85 37.60 -29.49
N LEU A 5 14.03 38.18 -28.61
CA LEU A 5 14.15 37.96 -27.16
C LEU A 5 12.84 38.22 -26.41
N THR A 6 11.70 37.96 -27.07
CA THR A 6 10.37 38.12 -26.45
C THR A 6 9.48 36.87 -26.60
N ILE A 7 9.99 35.77 -27.16
CA ILE A 7 9.26 34.48 -27.22
C ILE A 7 10.18 33.37 -26.70
N LEU A 8 10.73 33.58 -25.51
CA LEU A 8 11.35 32.52 -24.70
C LEU A 8 10.76 32.56 -23.27
N GLY A 9 9.48 32.90 -23.16
CA GLY A 9 8.66 32.70 -21.97
C GLY A 9 7.81 31.44 -22.12
N VAL A 10 8.31 30.43 -22.82
CA VAL A 10 7.66 29.12 -22.89
C VAL A 10 8.02 28.37 -21.61
N LEU A 11 7.05 28.38 -20.69
CA LEU A 11 6.77 27.31 -19.75
C LEU A 11 8.00 26.53 -19.23
N MET A 12 8.80 27.15 -18.37
CA MET A 12 9.24 26.41 -17.19
C MET A 12 8.06 26.42 -16.21
N SER A 13 7.03 25.63 -16.52
CA SER A 13 6.25 25.01 -15.46
C SER A 13 7.24 24.09 -14.75
N THR A 14 7.98 24.63 -13.78
CA THR A 14 8.53 23.81 -12.72
C THR A 14 7.35 23.00 -12.22
N PHE A 15 7.40 21.69 -12.41
CA PHE A 15 6.53 20.78 -11.70
C PHE A 15 6.92 20.93 -10.23
N SER A 16 6.39 21.96 -9.58
CA SER A 16 6.39 22.03 -8.13
C SER A 16 5.51 20.88 -7.71
N PHE A 17 6.15 19.80 -7.29
CA PHE A 17 5.49 18.72 -6.57
C PHE A 17 5.01 19.31 -5.25
N ALA A 18 3.82 19.91 -5.28
CA ALA A 18 3.21 20.45 -4.09
C ALA A 18 2.89 19.26 -3.18
N GLN A 19 3.53 19.24 -2.01
CA GLN A 19 3.21 18.28 -0.97
C GLN A 19 1.73 18.39 -0.63
N VAL A 20 1.10 17.24 -0.38
CA VAL A 20 -0.31 17.19 0.03
C VAL A 20 -0.42 17.91 1.37
N ASN A 21 -1.17 19.01 1.41
CA ASN A 21 -1.34 19.85 2.60
C ASN A 21 -2.64 19.55 3.37
N TYR A 22 -3.27 18.41 3.07
CA TYR A 22 -4.49 17.93 3.71
C TYR A 22 -4.33 16.47 4.14
N THR A 23 -5.24 16.02 4.98
CA THR A 23 -5.24 14.69 5.58
C THR A 23 -6.63 14.09 5.50
N ALA A 24 -6.76 12.81 5.85
CA ALA A 24 -8.05 12.16 6.01
C ALA A 24 -8.93 12.83 7.10
N ASN A 25 -8.34 13.59 8.03
CA ASN A 25 -9.10 14.37 9.02
C ASN A 25 -9.70 15.65 8.43
N ASP A 26 -9.17 16.16 7.32
CA ASP A 26 -9.66 17.37 6.66
C ASP A 26 -10.74 17.04 5.63
N THR A 27 -10.53 15.98 4.84
CA THR A 27 -11.48 15.56 3.80
C THR A 27 -11.29 14.11 3.41
N ILE A 28 -12.43 13.42 3.27
CA ILE A 28 -12.53 12.12 2.62
C ILE A 28 -13.64 12.23 1.59
N THR A 29 -13.28 12.19 0.31
CA THR A 29 -14.26 12.11 -0.78
C THR A 29 -15.00 10.78 -0.68
N PRO A 30 -16.33 10.76 -0.43
CA PRO A 30 -17.08 9.51 -0.36
C PRO A 30 -16.90 8.69 -1.64
N TYR A 31 -16.78 7.37 -1.50
CA TYR A 31 -16.79 6.49 -2.66
C TYR A 31 -18.20 6.39 -3.22
N ASP A 32 -18.35 6.79 -4.48
CA ASP A 32 -19.61 6.85 -5.22
C ASP A 32 -19.80 5.66 -6.19
N GLY A 33 -18.83 4.75 -6.25
CA GLY A 33 -18.92 3.52 -7.01
C GLY A 33 -19.68 2.41 -6.26
N TYR A 34 -19.76 1.24 -6.91
CA TYR A 34 -20.44 0.08 -6.34
C TYR A 34 -19.46 -0.82 -5.58
N TYR A 35 -19.92 -1.44 -4.50
CA TYR A 35 -19.20 -2.58 -3.94
C TYR A 35 -19.20 -3.74 -4.95
N ARG A 36 -18.01 -4.12 -5.41
CA ARG A 36 -17.82 -5.16 -6.41
C ARG A 36 -17.59 -6.51 -5.74
N PRO A 37 -18.14 -7.62 -6.26
CA PRO A 37 -17.71 -8.95 -5.85
C PRO A 37 -16.22 -9.10 -6.16
N GLY A 38 -15.42 -9.18 -5.10
CA GLY A 38 -13.97 -9.24 -5.17
C GLY A 38 -13.43 -10.65 -4.93
N VAL A 39 -12.18 -10.88 -5.33
CA VAL A 39 -11.44 -12.10 -4.97
C VAL A 39 -10.02 -11.76 -4.52
N ASN A 40 -9.52 -12.51 -3.54
CA ASN A 40 -8.08 -12.68 -3.31
C ASN A 40 -7.64 -13.89 -4.14
N PRO A 41 -6.93 -13.72 -5.28
CA PRO A 41 -6.58 -14.83 -6.16
C PRO A 41 -5.58 -15.81 -5.51
N GLY A 42 -4.86 -15.38 -4.47
CA GLY A 42 -3.95 -16.23 -3.70
C GLY A 42 -2.82 -16.83 -4.54
N TYR A 43 -2.15 -17.83 -3.97
CA TYR A 43 -1.15 -18.65 -4.67
C TYR A 43 -1.56 -20.12 -4.60
N TYR A 44 -1.76 -20.75 -5.75
CA TYR A 44 -2.20 -22.14 -5.87
C TYR A 44 -1.15 -23.06 -6.51
N GLY A 45 0.13 -22.67 -6.43
CA GLY A 45 1.25 -23.40 -7.05
C GLY A 45 1.56 -22.93 -8.48
N GLY A 46 2.70 -23.36 -9.02
CA GLY A 46 3.21 -22.89 -10.32
C GLY A 46 2.36 -23.24 -11.56
N ASN A 47 1.33 -24.07 -11.41
CA ASN A 47 0.40 -24.42 -12.49
C ASN A 47 -0.74 -23.40 -12.65
N TRP A 48 -0.89 -22.46 -11.71
CA TRP A 48 -1.94 -21.45 -11.72
C TRP A 48 -1.30 -20.07 -11.78
N ASP A 49 -1.34 -19.47 -12.97
CA ASP A 49 -0.89 -18.09 -13.18
C ASP A 49 -2.03 -17.08 -13.02
N ASN A 50 -1.66 -15.79 -12.96
CA ASN A 50 -2.63 -14.71 -12.79
C ASN A 50 -3.67 -14.66 -13.91
N TYR A 51 -3.32 -15.05 -15.14
CA TYR A 51 -4.22 -15.04 -16.29
C TYR A 51 -5.30 -16.12 -16.16
N SER A 52 -4.89 -17.36 -15.85
CA SER A 52 -5.81 -18.48 -15.65
C SER A 52 -6.75 -18.24 -14.47
N LEU A 53 -6.23 -17.69 -13.37
CA LEU A 53 -7.04 -17.31 -12.22
C LEU A 53 -8.02 -16.18 -12.56
N THR A 54 -7.61 -15.22 -13.39
CA THR A 54 -8.50 -14.15 -13.88
C THR A 54 -9.63 -14.69 -14.76
N ASP A 55 -9.32 -15.62 -15.67
CA ASP A 55 -10.32 -16.25 -16.52
C ASP A 55 -11.39 -16.98 -15.70
N LEU A 56 -10.97 -17.70 -14.65
CA LEU A 56 -11.88 -18.37 -13.73
C LEU A 56 -12.70 -17.37 -12.90
N ALA A 57 -12.11 -16.26 -12.48
CA ALA A 57 -12.75 -15.26 -11.65
C ALA A 57 -13.76 -14.41 -12.45
N ALA A 58 -13.27 -13.72 -13.48
CA ALA A 58 -14.02 -12.72 -14.25
C ALA A 58 -14.78 -13.32 -15.45
N GLY A 59 -14.28 -14.44 -15.98
CA GLY A 59 -14.75 -15.05 -17.22
C GLY A 59 -13.88 -14.67 -18.42
N ASN A 60 -13.80 -15.57 -19.38
CA ASN A 60 -13.13 -15.37 -20.66
C ASN A 60 -13.97 -16.00 -21.78
N PRO A 61 -14.84 -15.21 -22.45
CA PRO A 61 -15.69 -15.70 -23.52
C PRO A 61 -14.90 -16.27 -24.71
N ALA A 62 -13.70 -15.76 -25.00
CA ALA A 62 -12.87 -16.25 -26.10
C ALA A 62 -12.34 -17.66 -25.84
N ALA A 63 -12.13 -18.03 -24.57
CA ALA A 63 -11.77 -19.38 -24.13
C ALA A 63 -12.97 -20.23 -23.72
N GLY A 64 -14.21 -19.73 -23.85
CA GLY A 64 -15.42 -20.43 -23.41
C GLY A 64 -15.57 -20.55 -21.89
N VAL A 65 -14.84 -19.72 -21.12
CA VAL A 65 -14.88 -19.72 -19.65
C VAL A 65 -15.93 -18.72 -19.16
N LYS A 66 -16.92 -19.21 -18.40
CA LYS A 66 -18.03 -18.37 -17.91
C LYS A 66 -17.61 -17.36 -16.82
N GLY A 67 -16.65 -17.73 -15.99
CA GLY A 67 -16.25 -16.95 -14.81
C GLY A 67 -17.16 -17.17 -13.59
N ALA A 68 -16.65 -16.81 -12.42
CA ALA A 68 -17.37 -16.82 -11.14
C ALA A 68 -18.15 -15.51 -10.86
N GLY A 69 -18.07 -14.54 -11.78
CA GLY A 69 -18.76 -13.25 -11.65
C GLY A 69 -17.97 -12.19 -10.85
N VAL A 70 -16.68 -12.41 -10.63
CA VAL A 70 -15.79 -11.44 -9.97
C VAL A 70 -15.65 -10.18 -10.81
N LYS A 71 -15.58 -9.03 -10.14
CA LYS A 71 -15.49 -7.69 -10.76
C LYS A 71 -14.36 -6.82 -10.20
N ALA A 72 -13.68 -7.27 -9.16
CA ALA A 72 -12.48 -6.63 -8.62
C ALA A 72 -11.52 -7.68 -8.07
N VAL A 73 -10.22 -7.36 -8.06
CA VAL A 73 -9.19 -8.19 -7.43
C VAL A 73 -8.60 -7.45 -6.24
N ARG A 74 -8.35 -8.19 -5.15
CA ARG A 74 -7.46 -7.76 -4.07
C ARG A 74 -6.16 -8.55 -4.18
N GLY A 75 -5.11 -7.88 -4.62
CA GLY A 75 -3.76 -8.44 -4.80
C GLY A 75 -2.75 -7.84 -3.85
N GLY A 76 -1.55 -8.41 -3.80
CA GLY A 76 -0.43 -7.91 -2.99
C GLY A 76 0.84 -7.76 -3.80
N LEU A 77 1.58 -6.69 -3.54
CA LEU A 77 2.90 -6.44 -4.15
C LEU A 77 3.91 -6.05 -3.07
N PRO A 78 4.40 -7.00 -2.24
CA PRO A 78 5.42 -6.68 -1.24
C PRO A 78 6.69 -6.13 -1.90
N GLU A 79 7.48 -5.32 -1.18
CA GLU A 79 8.63 -4.62 -1.77
C GLU A 79 9.62 -5.59 -2.43
N SER A 80 9.88 -6.74 -1.82
CA SER A 80 10.74 -7.77 -2.41
C SER A 80 10.29 -8.19 -3.80
N PHE A 81 8.97 -8.36 -4.01
CA PHE A 81 8.46 -8.71 -5.32
C PHE A 81 8.62 -7.55 -6.30
N ALA A 82 8.35 -6.33 -5.83
CA ALA A 82 8.44 -5.11 -6.61
C ALA A 82 9.87 -4.79 -7.06
N LEU A 83 10.87 -5.07 -6.22
CA LEU A 83 12.29 -4.85 -6.50
C LEU A 83 12.91 -6.00 -7.33
N VAL A 84 12.61 -7.27 -7.01
CA VAL A 84 13.27 -8.43 -7.62
C VAL A 84 12.82 -8.67 -9.07
N TRP A 85 11.53 -8.46 -9.38
CA TRP A 85 11.01 -8.80 -10.71
C TRP A 85 10.92 -7.62 -11.66
N ASN A 86 11.34 -6.43 -11.20
CA ASN A 86 11.06 -5.14 -11.80
C ASN A 86 9.54 -4.94 -11.95
N TYR A 87 9.00 -3.85 -11.41
CA TYR A 87 7.57 -3.52 -11.46
C TYR A 87 6.89 -3.82 -12.81
N ASP A 88 7.62 -3.74 -13.93
CA ASP A 88 7.11 -4.03 -15.27
C ASP A 88 6.56 -5.46 -15.46
N ALA A 89 6.96 -6.45 -14.65
CA ALA A 89 6.43 -7.82 -14.72
C ALA A 89 4.93 -7.91 -14.39
N TRP A 90 4.40 -6.97 -13.58
CA TRP A 90 2.99 -6.93 -13.20
C TRP A 90 2.11 -6.11 -14.13
N LYS A 91 2.72 -5.28 -14.97
CA LYS A 91 1.96 -4.43 -15.90
C LYS A 91 1.05 -5.26 -16.83
N PRO A 92 1.51 -6.35 -17.47
CA PRO A 92 0.63 -7.20 -18.27
C PRO A 92 -0.53 -7.82 -17.47
N VAL A 93 -0.34 -8.07 -16.18
CA VAL A 93 -1.40 -8.62 -15.32
C VAL A 93 -2.51 -7.60 -15.09
N TYR A 94 -2.16 -6.34 -14.76
CA TYR A 94 -3.16 -5.27 -14.62
C TYR A 94 -3.83 -4.91 -15.95
N GLU A 95 -3.09 -4.94 -17.06
CA GLU A 95 -3.67 -4.83 -18.41
C GLU A 95 -4.67 -5.95 -18.69
N TYR A 96 -4.39 -7.16 -18.22
CA TYR A 96 -5.31 -8.29 -18.33
C TYR A 96 -6.54 -8.15 -17.43
N TYR A 97 -6.37 -7.68 -16.20
CA TYR A 97 -7.49 -7.35 -15.31
C TYR A 97 -8.44 -6.35 -15.98
N ARG A 98 -7.88 -5.29 -16.56
CA ARG A 98 -8.67 -4.29 -17.30
C ARG A 98 -9.39 -4.89 -18.51
N SER A 99 -8.74 -5.75 -19.28
CA SER A 99 -9.36 -6.40 -20.45
C SER A 99 -10.49 -7.36 -20.05
N ALA A 100 -10.40 -7.98 -18.87
CA ALA A 100 -11.44 -8.80 -18.26
C ALA A 100 -12.56 -7.98 -17.58
N GLY A 101 -12.46 -6.64 -17.57
CA GLY A 101 -13.43 -5.75 -16.94
C GLY A 101 -13.37 -5.75 -15.41
N LEU A 102 -12.22 -6.11 -14.84
CA LEU A 102 -11.94 -5.96 -13.42
C LEU A 102 -11.52 -4.52 -13.14
N GLU A 103 -12.27 -3.87 -12.26
CA GLU A 103 -12.12 -2.45 -11.92
C GLU A 103 -12.17 -2.28 -10.40
N ASP A 104 -11.80 -1.09 -9.93
CA ASP A 104 -11.78 -0.75 -8.51
C ASP A 104 -10.97 -1.75 -7.67
N ASN A 105 -9.83 -2.20 -8.22
CA ASN A 105 -8.98 -3.20 -7.58
C ASN A 105 -8.36 -2.65 -6.28
N THR A 106 -8.09 -3.57 -5.37
CA THR A 106 -7.37 -3.31 -4.13
C THR A 106 -5.95 -3.86 -4.24
N LEU A 107 -4.98 -3.06 -3.82
CA LEU A 107 -3.59 -3.49 -3.69
C LEU A 107 -3.18 -3.34 -2.23
N PHE A 108 -2.87 -4.46 -1.58
CA PHE A 108 -2.19 -4.40 -0.30
C PHE A 108 -0.69 -4.23 -0.47
N VAL A 109 -0.13 -3.29 0.29
CA VAL A 109 1.26 -2.85 0.23
C VAL A 109 1.92 -2.96 1.60
N GLY A 110 3.23 -3.12 1.63
CA GLY A 110 3.98 -3.37 2.86
C GLY A 110 5.10 -4.38 2.63
N TYR A 111 5.65 -4.89 3.73
CA TYR A 111 6.70 -5.91 3.76
C TYR A 111 7.99 -5.48 3.03
N ALA A 112 8.94 -4.99 3.82
CA ALA A 112 10.23 -4.53 3.33
C ALA A 112 11.02 -5.68 2.69
N HIS A 113 11.79 -5.35 1.66
CA HIS A 113 12.88 -6.21 1.20
C HIS A 113 13.94 -6.31 2.31
N PRO A 114 14.64 -7.46 2.47
CA PRO A 114 15.64 -7.63 3.52
C PRO A 114 16.67 -6.48 3.62
N ASP A 115 17.09 -5.92 2.49
CA ASP A 115 18.05 -4.80 2.46
C ASP A 115 17.47 -3.46 2.95
N HIS A 116 16.15 -3.32 3.00
CA HIS A 116 15.43 -2.11 3.42
C HIS A 116 14.63 -2.33 4.72
N ARG A 117 14.80 -3.48 5.36
CA ARG A 117 14.07 -3.87 6.56
C ARG A 117 14.66 -3.21 7.80
N ASP A 118 13.79 -2.81 8.74
CA ASP A 118 14.23 -2.36 10.06
C ASP A 118 14.94 -3.51 10.78
N THR A 119 16.14 -3.26 11.27
CA THR A 119 16.99 -4.26 11.93
C THR A 119 16.91 -4.21 13.45
N MET A 120 16.09 -3.31 14.01
CA MET A 120 15.89 -3.21 15.45
C MET A 120 15.10 -4.42 15.96
N ASP A 121 15.64 -5.07 17.00
CA ASP A 121 14.94 -6.11 17.74
C ASP A 121 14.03 -5.47 18.81
N TYR A 122 12.73 -5.41 18.50
CA TYR A 122 11.71 -4.91 19.41
C TYR A 122 11.13 -5.99 20.33
N CYS A 123 11.47 -7.27 20.11
CA CYS A 123 11.00 -8.38 20.92
C CYS A 123 12.14 -9.33 21.30
N PRO A 124 13.01 -8.94 22.25
CA PRO A 124 14.18 -9.72 22.61
C PRO A 124 13.82 -11.15 23.06
N GLY A 125 14.38 -12.14 22.37
CA GLY A 125 14.12 -13.56 22.64
C GLY A 125 13.09 -14.22 21.72
N ASP A 126 12.55 -13.47 20.75
CA ASP A 126 11.82 -14.02 19.60
C ASP A 126 12.73 -14.00 18.36
N ASP A 127 12.77 -15.10 17.61
CA ASP A 127 13.59 -15.22 16.40
C ASP A 127 12.90 -14.59 15.16
N VAL A 128 11.70 -14.02 15.31
CA VAL A 128 10.94 -13.40 14.23
C VAL A 128 11.19 -11.89 14.20
N GLU A 129 11.89 -11.44 13.16
CA GLU A 129 12.14 -10.02 12.88
C GLU A 129 10.88 -9.30 12.35
N THR A 130 10.85 -7.97 12.52
CA THR A 130 9.84 -7.12 11.88
C THR A 130 10.01 -7.08 10.37
N GLU A 131 8.91 -7.07 9.63
CA GLU A 131 8.92 -6.83 8.18
C GLU A 131 8.76 -5.33 7.83
N MET A 132 8.85 -4.46 8.83
CA MET A 132 8.74 -3.01 8.66
C MET A 132 9.98 -2.45 7.97
N PHE A 133 9.82 -1.26 7.38
CA PHE A 133 10.87 -0.59 6.63
C PHE A 133 11.80 0.18 7.58
N LEU A 134 13.09 0.13 7.28
CA LEU A 134 14.07 1.05 7.83
C LEU A 134 13.75 2.48 7.34
N ASN A 135 14.21 3.49 8.09
CA ASN A 135 14.13 4.91 7.71
C ASN A 135 12.71 5.47 7.53
N LEU A 136 11.67 4.87 8.14
CA LEU A 136 10.29 5.36 8.05
C LEU A 136 10.11 6.83 8.50
N TYR A 137 10.96 7.30 9.41
CA TYR A 137 10.91 8.65 9.96
C TYR A 137 11.77 9.67 9.22
N GLU A 138 12.51 9.25 8.18
CA GLU A 138 13.10 10.20 7.26
C GLU A 138 12.00 11.04 6.58
N PRO A 139 12.30 12.27 6.12
CA PRO A 139 11.36 13.08 5.35
C PRO A 139 10.77 12.26 4.18
N ILE A 140 9.48 12.40 3.90
CA ILE A 140 8.81 11.71 2.78
C ILE A 140 9.28 12.28 1.46
N TRP A 141 9.42 13.60 1.42
CA TRP A 141 9.68 14.40 0.24
C TRP A 141 11.07 15.01 0.31
N ASP A 142 11.68 15.19 -0.86
CA ASP A 142 12.91 15.95 -1.05
C ASP A 142 12.71 16.99 -2.17
N ASN A 143 13.78 17.61 -2.67
CA ASN A 143 13.70 18.60 -3.75
C ASN A 143 13.85 17.99 -5.15
N GLY A 144 13.63 16.68 -5.31
CA GLY A 144 13.77 16.01 -6.58
C GLY A 144 15.19 15.53 -6.88
N GLU A 145 16.07 15.43 -5.86
CA GLU A 145 17.50 15.18 -6.04
C GLU A 145 17.80 13.90 -6.83
N ASN A 146 16.91 12.89 -6.78
CA ASN A 146 17.07 11.59 -7.44
C ASN A 146 16.14 11.37 -8.64
N GLY A 147 15.55 12.45 -9.18
CA GLY A 147 14.60 12.37 -10.29
C GLY A 147 13.19 11.91 -9.89
N THR A 148 12.94 11.76 -8.59
CA THR A 148 11.60 11.62 -8.00
C THR A 148 11.44 12.64 -6.89
N PRO A 149 10.23 13.13 -6.59
CA PRO A 149 9.99 14.08 -5.50
C PRO A 149 10.07 13.46 -4.11
N VAL A 150 10.12 12.13 -4.01
CA VAL A 150 10.22 11.43 -2.73
C VAL A 150 11.69 11.26 -2.35
N ASN A 151 11.95 11.36 -1.06
CA ASN A 151 13.26 11.10 -0.50
C ASN A 151 13.59 9.61 -0.64
N ASP A 152 14.60 9.30 -1.46
CA ASP A 152 15.04 7.92 -1.69
C ASP A 152 15.55 7.22 -0.42
N GLN A 153 15.90 7.96 0.64
CA GLN A 153 16.27 7.37 1.93
C GLN A 153 15.07 6.92 2.76
N ASN A 154 13.87 7.44 2.49
CA ASN A 154 12.64 6.86 3.03
C ASN A 154 12.20 5.73 2.11
N TYR A 155 12.70 4.51 2.36
CA TYR A 155 12.51 3.36 1.48
C TYR A 155 11.04 3.03 1.23
N TYR A 156 10.20 3.16 2.26
CA TYR A 156 8.77 2.97 2.11
C TYR A 156 8.12 4.01 1.19
N ALA A 157 8.47 5.30 1.34
CA ALA A 157 7.96 6.36 0.47
C ALA A 157 8.34 6.13 -1.00
N LYS A 158 9.60 5.74 -1.25
CA LYS A 158 10.07 5.39 -2.59
C LYS A 158 9.31 4.21 -3.18
N TYR A 159 9.13 3.13 -2.41
CA TYR A 159 8.36 1.96 -2.82
C TYR A 159 6.91 2.32 -3.19
N ILE A 160 6.22 3.07 -2.35
CA ILE A 160 4.84 3.50 -2.63
C ILE A 160 4.78 4.43 -3.86
N TYR A 161 5.73 5.36 -4.01
CA TYR A 161 5.79 6.26 -5.16
C TYR A 161 5.91 5.50 -6.47
N LEU A 162 6.80 4.50 -6.53
CA LEU A 162 7.02 3.69 -7.72
C LEU A 162 5.78 2.84 -8.06
N LEU A 163 5.12 2.26 -7.06
CA LEU A 163 3.84 1.56 -7.27
C LEU A 163 2.75 2.51 -7.78
N ALA A 164 2.58 3.66 -7.15
CA ALA A 164 1.54 4.62 -7.51
C ALA A 164 1.74 5.17 -8.92
N GLN A 165 2.98 5.46 -9.31
CA GLN A 165 3.31 5.87 -10.68
C GLN A 165 2.96 4.80 -11.72
N LYS A 166 3.22 3.52 -11.42
CA LYS A 166 3.07 2.44 -12.40
C LYS A 166 1.67 1.84 -12.46
N PHE A 167 0.99 1.74 -11.31
CA PHE A 167 -0.26 0.98 -11.17
C PHE A 167 -1.43 1.79 -10.61
N GLY A 168 -1.23 3.03 -10.17
CA GLY A 168 -2.32 3.77 -9.52
C GLY A 168 -3.50 4.11 -10.44
N GLY A 169 -3.33 3.99 -11.76
CA GLY A 169 -4.46 4.01 -12.71
C GLY A 169 -5.34 2.76 -12.67
N ASP A 170 -4.84 1.63 -12.17
CA ASP A 170 -5.54 0.35 -12.09
C ASP A 170 -5.92 -0.06 -10.65
N VAL A 171 -5.41 0.68 -9.65
CA VAL A 171 -5.64 0.45 -8.22
C VAL A 171 -6.47 1.58 -7.65
N ARG A 172 -7.64 1.23 -7.10
CA ARG A 172 -8.55 2.20 -6.45
C ARG A 172 -8.34 2.27 -4.94
N PHE A 173 -8.09 1.13 -4.32
CA PHE A 173 -7.93 1.01 -2.87
C PHE A 173 -6.52 0.53 -2.53
N TRP A 174 -5.79 1.35 -1.78
CA TRP A 174 -4.43 1.10 -1.30
C TRP A 174 -4.50 0.65 0.14
N GLU A 175 -4.40 -0.65 0.33
CA GLU A 175 -4.49 -1.27 1.64
C GLU A 175 -3.10 -1.33 2.27
N VAL A 176 -2.92 -0.65 3.40
CA VAL A 176 -1.61 -0.60 4.05
C VAL A 176 -1.50 -1.73 5.05
N TRP A 177 -0.58 -2.66 4.76
CA TRP A 177 -0.29 -3.87 5.51
C TRP A 177 -1.46 -4.86 5.56
N ASN A 178 -1.18 -6.16 5.39
CA ASN A 178 -2.22 -7.17 5.61
C ASN A 178 -2.24 -7.55 7.09
N GLU A 179 -3.41 -7.36 7.72
CA GLU A 179 -3.67 -7.76 9.11
C GLU A 179 -2.73 -7.17 10.17
N PRO A 180 -2.47 -5.84 10.18
CA PRO A 180 -1.59 -5.22 11.16
C PRO A 180 -2.07 -5.39 12.61
N GLY A 181 -3.37 -5.55 12.84
CA GLY A 181 -3.95 -5.71 14.19
C GLY A 181 -3.96 -7.14 14.72
N PHE A 182 -3.27 -8.09 14.06
CA PHE A 182 -3.25 -9.47 14.50
C PHE A 182 -2.49 -9.63 15.83
N ASP A 183 -3.22 -10.05 16.86
CA ASP A 183 -2.73 -10.27 18.22
C ASP A 183 -2.11 -11.66 18.36
N LEU A 184 -0.78 -11.70 18.36
CA LEU A 184 0.03 -12.90 18.57
C LEU A 184 -0.09 -13.45 20.00
N SER A 185 -0.48 -12.63 20.98
CA SER A 185 -0.75 -13.11 22.35
C SER A 185 -2.06 -13.90 22.43
N GLY A 186 -2.98 -13.67 21.48
CA GLY A 186 -4.33 -14.24 21.44
C GLY A 186 -5.26 -13.77 22.57
N TYR A 187 -4.85 -12.77 23.33
CA TYR A 187 -5.51 -12.39 24.58
C TYR A 187 -5.71 -10.88 24.75
N LYS A 188 -4.70 -10.06 24.48
CA LYS A 188 -4.67 -8.65 24.91
C LYS A 188 -5.59 -7.72 24.13
N SER A 189 -5.79 -8.00 22.84
CA SER A 189 -6.56 -7.14 21.93
C SER A 189 -8.07 -7.15 22.14
N TRP A 190 -8.63 -8.18 22.76
CA TRP A 190 -10.09 -8.25 23.00
C TRP A 190 -10.48 -7.87 24.44
N LEU A 191 -9.51 -7.59 25.31
CA LEU A 191 -9.80 -7.23 26.70
C LEU A 191 -10.52 -5.87 26.79
N PRO A 192 -11.49 -5.74 27.70
CA PRO A 192 -12.12 -4.46 27.93
C PRO A 192 -11.17 -3.47 28.64
N PRO A 193 -11.42 -2.16 28.55
CA PRO A 193 -10.69 -1.13 29.31
C PRO A 193 -10.66 -1.45 30.81
N GLY A 194 -9.54 -1.12 31.46
CA GLY A 194 -9.28 -1.37 32.88
C GLY A 194 -8.74 -2.77 33.21
N GLN A 195 -8.71 -3.72 32.25
CA GLN A 195 -8.04 -5.00 32.46
C GLN A 195 -6.55 -4.92 32.17
N ALA A 196 -5.72 -5.63 32.95
CA ALA A 196 -4.27 -5.57 32.78
C ALA A 196 -3.85 -6.02 31.36
N GLY A 197 -3.07 -5.18 30.67
CA GLY A 197 -2.52 -5.47 29.34
C GLY A 197 -3.47 -5.25 28.17
N ASN A 198 -4.69 -4.73 28.40
CA ASN A 198 -5.63 -4.41 27.32
C ASN A 198 -5.07 -3.32 26.38
N TRP A 199 -5.46 -3.36 25.10
CA TRP A 199 -4.97 -2.42 24.10
C TRP A 199 -5.69 -1.05 24.08
N TRP A 200 -6.74 -0.84 24.86
CA TRP A 200 -7.38 0.49 25.02
C TRP A 200 -6.54 1.40 25.93
N ASP A 201 -5.98 0.84 27.00
CA ASP A 201 -5.20 1.60 27.97
C ASP A 201 -3.69 1.51 27.70
N ASN A 202 -3.27 0.64 26.79
CA ASN A 202 -1.87 0.38 26.47
C ASN A 202 -1.71 0.23 24.96
N ASN A 203 -0.71 0.87 24.37
CA ASN A 203 -0.34 0.53 22.99
C ASN A 203 0.04 -0.96 22.92
N PRO A 204 -0.26 -1.65 21.79
CA PRO A 204 0.19 -3.02 21.60
C PRO A 204 1.71 -3.13 21.78
N ASP A 205 2.14 -4.07 22.62
CA ASP A 205 3.56 -4.39 22.74
C ASP A 205 4.05 -4.97 21.40
N PRO A 206 5.22 -4.57 20.87
CA PRO A 206 5.78 -5.16 19.67
C PRO A 206 5.84 -6.70 19.70
N CYS A 207 6.02 -7.32 20.87
CA CYS A 207 5.99 -8.77 21.01
C CYS A 207 4.59 -9.40 20.81
N ASP A 208 3.52 -8.65 21.08
CA ASP A 208 2.15 -9.16 21.03
C ASP A 208 1.48 -8.96 19.66
N ILE A 209 2.08 -8.19 18.75
CA ILE A 209 1.46 -7.81 17.48
C ILE A 209 2.29 -8.27 16.29
N ILE A 210 1.62 -8.70 15.21
CA ILE A 210 2.29 -9.26 14.02
C ILE A 210 3.26 -8.30 13.33
N ILE A 211 3.11 -6.99 13.55
CA ILE A 211 4.00 -5.96 13.02
C ILE A 211 5.42 -6.10 13.60
N ARG A 212 5.55 -6.66 14.81
CA ARG A 212 6.83 -6.82 15.54
C ARG A 212 7.63 -5.52 15.70
N ALA A 213 6.95 -4.39 15.69
CA ALA A 213 7.50 -3.05 15.89
C ALA A 213 6.44 -2.18 16.58
N PRO A 214 6.81 -1.00 17.13
CA PRO A 214 5.85 -0.09 17.73
C PRO A 214 4.75 0.28 16.74
N ILE A 215 3.49 0.32 17.20
CA ILE A 215 2.32 0.65 16.37
C ILE A 215 2.47 1.98 15.61
N PHE A 216 3.24 2.92 16.15
CA PHE A 216 3.57 4.19 15.47
C PHE A 216 4.28 4.00 14.14
N ASN A 217 5.05 2.93 13.96
CA ASN A 217 5.67 2.62 12.67
C ASN A 217 4.60 2.29 11.61
N TYR A 218 3.52 1.61 12.01
CA TYR A 218 2.37 1.35 11.14
C TYR A 218 1.55 2.62 10.87
N ILE A 219 1.32 3.45 11.88
CA ILE A 219 0.67 4.76 11.68
C ILE A 219 1.50 5.62 10.71
N ARG A 220 2.84 5.53 10.79
CA ARG A 220 3.74 6.22 9.87
C ARG A 220 3.61 5.69 8.44
N THR A 221 3.47 4.38 8.21
CA THR A 221 3.22 3.83 6.86
C THR A 221 1.86 4.26 6.32
N MET A 222 0.82 4.32 7.15
CA MET A 222 -0.48 4.90 6.76
C MET A 222 -0.34 6.34 6.28
N ARG A 223 0.40 7.16 7.03
CA ARG A 223 0.66 8.56 6.67
C ARG A 223 1.43 8.70 5.36
N ILE A 224 2.51 7.93 5.19
CA ILE A 224 3.32 7.96 3.96
C ILE A 224 2.48 7.55 2.76
N THR A 225 1.74 6.45 2.87
CA THR A 225 0.87 5.99 1.77
C THR A 225 -0.17 7.03 1.41
N TYR A 226 -0.80 7.66 2.40
CA TYR A 226 -1.74 8.75 2.15
C TYR A 226 -1.09 9.88 1.36
N GLU A 227 0.01 10.46 1.85
CA GLU A 227 0.64 11.59 1.18
C GLU A 227 1.13 11.25 -0.24
N VAL A 228 1.78 10.11 -0.42
CA VAL A 228 2.36 9.71 -1.70
C VAL A 228 1.30 9.32 -2.72
N VAL A 229 0.32 8.51 -2.33
CA VAL A 229 -0.77 8.11 -3.24
C VAL A 229 -1.62 9.33 -3.61
N LYS A 230 -1.96 10.19 -2.65
CA LYS A 230 -2.81 11.36 -2.92
C LYS A 230 -2.14 12.43 -3.78
N SER A 231 -0.82 12.54 -3.78
CA SER A 231 -0.10 13.49 -4.65
C SER A 231 -0.15 13.09 -6.12
N ILE A 232 -0.29 11.78 -6.42
CA ILE A 232 -0.33 11.24 -7.78
C ILE A 232 -1.77 10.93 -8.23
N HIS A 233 -2.54 10.29 -7.35
CA HIS A 233 -3.90 9.80 -7.57
C HIS A 233 -4.83 10.33 -6.47
N PRO A 234 -5.24 11.62 -6.50
CA PRO A 234 -6.02 12.26 -5.44
C PRO A 234 -7.37 11.58 -5.16
N ASN A 235 -7.92 10.88 -6.15
CA ASN A 235 -9.19 10.14 -6.04
C ASN A 235 -9.04 8.70 -5.53
N ALA A 236 -7.82 8.17 -5.37
CA ALA A 236 -7.59 6.85 -4.81
C ALA A 236 -7.88 6.84 -3.30
N TYR A 237 -8.18 5.67 -2.74
CA TYR A 237 -8.44 5.50 -1.31
C TYR A 237 -7.26 4.83 -0.64
N VAL A 238 -6.88 5.30 0.54
CA VAL A 238 -5.97 4.59 1.43
C VAL A 238 -6.83 3.95 2.52
N VAL A 239 -6.72 2.64 2.65
CA VAL A 239 -7.60 1.84 3.50
C VAL A 239 -6.78 0.99 4.47
N LEU A 240 -7.43 0.69 5.59
CA LEU A 240 -7.00 -0.27 6.60
C LEU A 240 -7.73 -1.60 6.38
N SER A 241 -7.06 -2.72 6.65
CA SER A 241 -7.66 -4.06 6.65
C SER A 241 -7.21 -4.83 7.87
N GLY A 242 -7.90 -5.94 8.19
CA GLY A 242 -7.40 -6.91 9.15
C GLY A 242 -7.05 -6.33 10.52
N VAL A 243 -7.87 -5.40 11.00
CA VAL A 243 -7.64 -4.64 12.23
C VAL A 243 -7.75 -5.50 13.50
N GLY A 244 -8.20 -6.76 13.36
CA GLY A 244 -8.41 -7.66 14.48
C GLY A 244 -9.56 -7.19 15.37
N ASN A 245 -9.22 -6.49 16.45
CA ASN A 245 -10.17 -5.95 17.42
C ASN A 245 -10.16 -4.41 17.42
N ASP A 246 -11.28 -3.80 17.78
CA ASP A 246 -11.48 -2.34 17.74
C ASP A 246 -10.42 -1.56 18.54
N SER A 247 -9.89 -2.15 19.61
CA SER A 247 -8.84 -1.52 20.44
C SER A 247 -7.55 -1.22 19.67
N PHE A 248 -7.27 -1.94 18.58
CA PHE A 248 -6.13 -1.65 17.72
C PHE A 248 -6.26 -0.27 17.04
N LEU A 249 -7.49 0.19 16.79
CA LEU A 249 -7.78 1.47 16.16
C LEU A 249 -7.71 2.66 17.12
N ASP A 250 -7.60 2.41 18.42
CA ASP A 250 -7.52 3.45 19.45
C ASP A 250 -6.09 4.04 19.60
N ALA A 251 -5.09 3.29 19.13
CA ALA A 251 -3.66 3.62 19.26
C ALA A 251 -3.13 4.71 18.32
#